data_AF-A0A6A7L5E2-F1
#
_entry.id   AF-A0A6A7L5E2-F1
#
_cell.length_a   1.000
_cell.length_b   1.000
_cell.length_c   1.000
_cell.angle_alpha   90.00
_cell.angle_beta   90.00
_cell.angle_gamma   90.00
#
_symmetry.space_group_name_H-M   'P 1'
#
loop_
_entity.id
_entity.type
_entity.pdbx_description
1 polymer ?
#
loop_
_entity_poly.entity_id
_entity_poly.type
_entity_poly.pdbx_seq_one_letter_code
_entity_poly.pdbx_strand_id
1 'polypeptide(L)' 'MPSTRTLAAALLTLAGSASLTGGTPPQGRPELPFTVGKPVPTLTLPDLVDGRPRSLAEFRGKKLILQIFASW' A
#
# COMPACT_ATOMS: atom_id res chain seq x y z
N MET A 1 19.58 45.23 -38.28
CA MET A 1 18.76 44.80 -39.43
C MET A 1 19.61 44.84 -40.69
N PRO A 2 19.51 43.91 -41.65
CA PRO A 2 18.90 42.58 -41.66
C PRO A 2 20.00 41.48 -41.73
N SER A 3 19.74 40.20 -41.50
CA SER A 3 19.42 39.27 -42.59
C SER A 3 18.74 38.02 -42.05
N THR A 4 17.47 37.92 -42.44
CA THR A 4 16.61 36.74 -42.53
C THR A 4 17.37 35.49 -42.98
N ARG A 5 17.35 34.43 -42.17
CA ARG A 5 17.66 33.07 -42.62
C ARG A 5 16.44 32.20 -42.40
N THR A 6 15.59 32.19 -43.42
CA THR A 6 14.57 31.17 -43.63
C THR A 6 15.28 29.85 -43.88
N LEU A 7 15.11 28.88 -42.98
CA LEU A 7 15.30 27.47 -43.32
C LEU A 7 14.02 26.73 -42.94
N ALA A 8 13.26 26.40 -43.97
CA ALA A 8 12.24 25.39 -43.93
C ALA A 8 12.88 24.00 -43.90
N ALA A 9 12.44 23.13 -43.00
CA ALA A 9 12.54 21.67 -43.09
C ALA A 9 11.51 21.10 -42.10
N ALA A 10 10.34 20.70 -42.56
CA ALA A 10 10.04 19.36 -43.07
C ALA A 10 9.58 18.41 -41.94
N LEU A 11 8.26 18.23 -41.90
CA LEU A 11 7.52 16.97 -41.66
C LEU A 11 8.32 15.78 -41.09
N LEU A 12 7.90 15.27 -39.92
CA LEU A 12 7.46 13.87 -39.80
C LEU A 12 6.69 13.63 -38.49
N THR A 13 5.46 13.16 -38.66
CA THR A 13 4.57 12.53 -37.68
C THR A 13 5.21 11.32 -37.01
N LEU A 14 5.03 11.14 -35.69
CA LEU A 14 4.65 9.82 -35.17
C LEU A 14 3.90 9.90 -33.84
N ALA A 15 2.67 9.41 -33.91
CA ALA A 15 1.83 9.04 -32.80
C ALA A 15 2.54 8.04 -31.88
N GLY A 16 2.27 8.13 -30.58
CA GLY A 16 2.76 7.16 -29.62
C GLY A 16 2.40 7.47 -28.18
N SER A 17 1.16 7.89 -27.92
CA SER A 17 0.60 7.81 -26.57
C SER A 17 0.43 6.33 -26.23
N ALA A 18 1.51 5.68 -25.80
CA ALA A 18 1.44 4.36 -25.19
C ALA A 18 0.74 4.55 -23.85
N SER A 19 -0.58 4.34 -23.86
CA SER A 19 -1.40 4.23 -22.68
C SER A 19 -0.72 3.28 -21.69
N LEU A 20 -0.26 3.82 -20.57
CA LEU A 20 0.12 3.05 -19.38
C LEU A 20 -1.15 2.47 -18.73
N THR A 21 -1.89 1.63 -19.45
CA THR A 21 -2.93 0.77 -18.89
C THR A 21 -2.31 -0.56 -18.47
N GLY A 22 -1.22 -0.47 -17.71
CA GLY A 22 -0.72 -1.59 -16.92
C GLY A 22 -1.47 -1.58 -15.59
N GLY A 23 -2.75 -1.95 -15.61
CA GLY A 23 -3.47 -2.25 -14.37
C GLY A 23 -2.79 -3.46 -13.75
N THR A 24 -2.03 -3.27 -12.66
CA THR A 24 -1.50 -4.35 -11.85
C THR A 24 -2.67 -5.28 -11.51
N PRO A 25 -2.59 -6.59 -11.78
CA PRO A 25 -3.61 -7.52 -11.32
C PRO A 25 -3.84 -7.28 -9.83
N PRO A 26 -5.09 -7.27 -9.34
CA PRO A 26 -5.33 -7.16 -7.91
C PRO A 26 -4.52 -8.26 -7.25
N GLN A 27 -3.44 -7.89 -6.55
CA GLN A 27 -2.64 -8.86 -5.82
C GLN A 27 -3.61 -9.59 -4.91
N GLY A 28 -3.61 -10.93 -4.99
CA GLY A 28 -4.47 -11.76 -4.16
C GLY A 28 -4.37 -11.29 -2.71
N ARG A 29 -5.53 -11.10 -2.06
CA ARG A 29 -5.56 -10.69 -0.67
C ARG A 29 -4.69 -11.68 0.12
N PRO A 30 -3.67 -11.21 0.88
CA PRO A 30 -2.90 -12.10 1.73
C PRO A 30 -3.84 -12.92 2.60
N GLU A 31 -3.62 -14.23 2.67
CA GLU A 31 -4.33 -15.04 3.65
C GLU A 31 -4.02 -14.49 5.05
N LEU A 32 -5.07 -14.19 5.81
CA LEU A 32 -4.91 -13.72 7.17
C LEU A 32 -4.56 -14.92 8.05
N PRO A 33 -3.59 -14.80 8.97
CA PRO A 33 -3.14 -15.90 9.81
C PRO A 33 -4.14 -16.27 10.92
N PHE A 34 -5.41 -15.91 10.77
CA PHE A 34 -6.45 -16.14 11.76
C PHE A 34 -7.79 -16.45 11.08
N THR A 35 -8.57 -17.32 11.74
CA THR A 35 -9.89 -17.75 11.27
C THR A 35 -10.89 -17.61 12.41
N VAL A 36 -12.11 -17.17 12.10
CA VAL A 36 -13.19 -17.06 13.09
C VAL A 36 -13.45 -18.41 13.75
N GLY A 37 -13.64 -18.40 15.08
CA GLY A 37 -13.88 -19.60 15.87
C GLY A 37 -12.61 -20.40 16.22
N LYS A 38 -11.45 -20.04 15.67
CA LYS A 38 -10.15 -20.59 16.11
C LYS A 38 -9.52 -19.69 17.17
N PRO A 39 -8.69 -20.25 18.07
CA PRO A 39 -7.93 -19.45 19.01
C PRO A 39 -7.11 -18.38 18.28
N VAL A 40 -7.21 -17.12 18.73
CA VAL A 40 -6.33 -16.07 18.21
C VAL A 40 -4.87 -16.40 18.55
N PRO A 41 -3.93 -16.19 17.61
CA PRO A 41 -2.51 -16.40 17.87
C PRO A 41 -2.01 -15.57 19.05
N THR A 42 -1.00 -16.08 19.77
CA THR A 42 -0.32 -15.30 20.81
C THR A 42 0.51 -14.22 20.12
N LEU A 43 0.08 -12.96 20.27
CA LEU A 43 0.76 -11.78 19.74
C LEU A 43 1.26 -10.94 20.91
N THR A 44 2.45 -10.37 20.74
CA THR A 44 3.02 -9.39 21.65
C THR A 44 3.20 -8.09 20.89
N LEU A 45 2.64 -7.01 21.40
CA LEU A 45 2.66 -5.69 20.80
C LEU A 45 3.20 -4.67 21.82
N PRO A 46 3.89 -3.62 21.39
CA PRO A 46 4.16 -2.49 22.27
C PRO A 46 2.85 -1.85 22.70
N ASP A 47 2.75 -1.48 23.97
CA ASP A 47 1.60 -0.71 24.43
C ASP A 47 1.69 0.76 24.01
N LEU A 48 0.56 1.46 24.14
CA LEU A 48 0.45 2.85 23.72
C LEU A 48 0.99 3.86 24.76
N VAL A 49 1.14 3.45 26.03
CA VAL A 49 1.42 4.35 27.15
C VAL A 49 2.91 4.52 27.34
N ASP A 50 3.65 3.42 27.44
CA ASP A 50 5.09 3.38 27.71
C ASP A 50 5.88 2.58 26.66
N GLY A 51 5.19 1.98 25.68
CA GLY A 51 5.82 1.21 24.61
C GLY A 51 6.29 -0.17 25.04
N ARG A 52 6.01 -0.59 26.27
CA ARG A 52 6.46 -1.90 26.76
C ARG A 52 5.75 -3.03 26.03
N PRO A 53 6.43 -4.16 25.82
CA PRO A 53 5.79 -5.35 25.26
C PRO A 53 4.64 -5.83 26.14
N ARG A 54 3.46 -6.02 25.56
CA ARG A 54 2.26 -6.60 26.19
C ARG A 54 1.73 -7.73 25.33
N SER A 55 1.39 -8.85 25.95
CA SER A 55 0.81 -10.00 25.25
C SER A 55 -0.70 -9.94 25.22
N LEU A 56 -1.32 -10.34 24.09
CA LEU A 56 -2.78 -10.53 24.04
C LEU A 56 -3.28 -11.61 25.01
N ALA A 57 -2.40 -12.54 25.42
CA ALA A 57 -2.73 -13.58 26.39
C ALA A 57 -3.12 -13.01 27.77
N GLU A 58 -2.62 -11.83 28.13
CA GLU A 58 -2.94 -11.16 29.39
C GLU A 58 -4.40 -10.68 29.46
N PHE A 59 -5.09 -10.60 28.32
CA PHE A 59 -6.48 -10.16 28.21
C PHE A 59 -7.48 -11.33 28.04
N ARG A 60 -7.03 -12.58 28.21
CA ARG A 60 -7.91 -13.77 28.17
C ARG A 60 -9.02 -13.65 29.22
N GLY A 61 -10.19 -14.16 28.87
CA GLY A 61 -11.40 -14.02 29.71
C GLY A 61 -12.11 -12.67 29.58
N LYS A 62 -11.54 -11.71 28.84
CA LYS A 62 -12.17 -10.42 28.51
C LYS A 62 -12.49 -10.35 27.02
N LYS A 63 -13.52 -9.57 26.66
CA LYS A 63 -13.73 -9.17 25.26
C LYS A 63 -12.63 -8.20 24.86
N LEU A 64 -11.97 -8.48 23.74
CA LEU A 64 -10.84 -7.71 23.21
C LEU A 64 -11.15 -7.29 21.77
N ILE A 65 -10.85 -6.04 21.43
CA ILE A 65 -10.88 -5.52 20.06
C ILE A 65 -9.44 -5.23 19.65
N LEU A 66 -9.01 -5.81 18.52
CA LEU A 66 -7.73 -5.49 17.90
C LEU A 66 -7.97 -4.57 16.71
N GLN A 67 -7.60 -3.29 16.85
CA GLN A 67 -7.69 -2.31 15.78
C GLN A 67 -6.33 -2.17 15.09
N ILE A 68 -6.26 -2.58 13.82
CA ILE A 68 -5.06 -2.43 12.98
C ILE A 68 -5.37 -1.34 11.97
N PHE A 69 -4.58 -0.27 11.98
CA PHE A 69 -4.73 0.85 11.07
C PHE A 69 -3.38 1.31 10.54
N ALA A 70 -3.43 1.94 9.37
CA ALA A 70 -2.32 2.63 8.75
C ALA A 70 -2.30 4.09 9.22
N SER A 71 -1.17 4.59 9.71
CA SER A 71 -1.01 5.99 10.15
C SER A 71 -0.24 6.87 9.15
N TRP A 72 -0.03 6.37 7.94
CA TRP A 72 0.71 7.05 6.88
C TRP A 72 -0.23 7.71 5.87
#